data_AF-A0A348V7S5-F1
#
_entry.id   AF-A0A348V7S5-F1
#
_cell.length_a   1.000
_cell.length_b   1.000
_cell.length_c   1.000
_cell.angle_alpha   90.00
_cell.angle_beta   90.00
_cell.angle_gamma   90.00
#
_symmetry.space_group_name_H-M   'P 1'
#
loop_
_entity.id
_entity.type
_entity.pdbx_description
1 polymer ?
#
loop_
_entity_poly.entity_id
_entity_poly.type
_entity_poly.pdbx_seq_one_letter_code
_entity_poly.pdbx_strand_id
1 'polypeptide(L)'
;MAVQGTWNVLGYNIPDLGFTEGLGIGSGTNWQNPQIPFSSTAQDINQAKYAQQQYYQQGGPTLQASRIPTYSTPAPSGGGGGQVLGGQAPQQSADSPIRELEKIGWENMNPDQRSRYLAMIGQQQQQSEAERRQAEEAQLNEIYSPLFGTLESQKQQYESQLPGYQQQVTGEFERGLEDVTGQEAESQRQLAKQGTSVQESEANALQKARQVYNELSQRYGALFGSRTSAGPFAMEILGRETQKQFGDVGKLATQGMQAVSDEKNRLTTWVNTQKNEWGRKKNEAMNNLTISFNNAIQQINAQRGQLESDKASRRYDILAQARERASQIEAADVAFNRQLQLFQAERGSQMQSATQNLGVGNVAGAYTEQLGQAYNPSVANAATPITQTPYNYLGNYTEEYDPITGQRRRVPQYSLGQAR
;
A
#
# COMPACT_ATOMS: atom_id res chain seq x y z
N MET A 1 52.66 62.46 30.87
CA MET A 1 51.22 62.20 31.12
C MET A 1 51.17 60.97 32.02
N ALA A 2 51.35 61.03 33.34
CA ALA A 2 50.48 61.61 34.39
C ALA A 2 49.03 61.06 34.24
N VAL A 3 48.43 60.35 35.19
CA VAL A 3 48.40 60.51 36.65
C VAL A 3 48.08 59.18 37.37
N GLN A 4 48.75 58.93 38.51
CA GLN A 4 48.43 57.94 39.54
C GLN A 4 47.26 58.41 40.43
N GLY A 5 46.46 57.48 40.96
CA GLY A 5 45.47 57.77 42.00
C GLY A 5 45.46 56.70 43.09
N THR A 6 46.27 56.89 44.12
CA THR A 6 46.21 56.21 45.41
C THR A 6 45.15 56.84 46.31
N TRP A 7 44.45 56.03 47.10
CA TRP A 7 43.78 56.49 48.32
C TRP A 7 44.10 55.51 49.47
N ASN A 8 44.98 55.98 50.35
CA ASN A 8 45.21 55.46 51.70
C ASN A 8 44.24 56.20 52.64
N VAL A 9 43.54 55.47 53.50
CA VAL A 9 43.00 56.03 54.75
C VAL A 9 43.44 55.13 55.90
N LEU A 10 44.12 55.75 56.86
CA LEU A 10 44.66 55.19 58.10
C LEU A 10 43.67 55.38 59.26
N GLY A 11 43.77 54.49 60.27
CA GLY A 11 43.29 54.65 61.66
C GLY A 11 42.00 53.90 61.95
N TYR A 12 41.79 53.15 63.04
CA TYR A 12 42.47 53.04 64.34
C TYR A 12 42.26 51.64 64.93
N ASN A 13 43.12 51.27 65.88
CA ASN A 13 43.12 50.00 66.60
C ASN A 13 42.64 50.24 68.05
N ILE A 14 41.56 49.56 68.50
CA ILE A 14 41.23 49.34 69.92
C ILE A 14 40.61 47.93 70.03
N PRO A 15 41.05 47.09 70.99
CA PRO A 15 40.55 45.73 71.16
C PRO A 15 39.28 45.72 72.02
N ASP A 16 38.33 44.83 71.72
CA ASP A 16 37.31 44.45 72.71
C ASP A 16 36.99 42.96 72.66
N LEU A 17 36.91 42.40 73.86
CA LEU A 17 36.74 40.99 74.21
C LEU A 17 35.27 40.78 74.57
N GLY A 18 34.56 39.87 73.91
CA GLY A 18 33.28 39.43 74.48
C GLY A 18 32.33 38.72 73.53
N PHE A 19 32.14 37.43 73.83
CA PHE A 19 30.97 36.61 73.56
C PHE A 19 29.66 37.41 73.40
N THR A 20 28.86 37.10 72.37
CA THR A 20 27.48 36.56 72.55
C THR A 20 26.82 36.21 71.22
N GLU A 21 25.89 35.28 71.35
CA GLU A 21 25.19 34.48 70.36
C GLU A 21 24.15 35.27 69.54
N GLY A 22 23.85 34.77 68.34
CA GLY A 22 22.46 34.71 67.87
C GLY A 22 21.97 35.78 66.87
N LEU A 23 21.78 35.29 65.63
CA LEU A 23 20.66 35.60 64.73
C LEU A 23 20.67 36.92 63.93
N GLY A 24 21.15 36.80 62.68
CA GLY A 24 20.29 36.96 61.50
C GLY A 24 20.12 38.37 60.90
N ILE A 25 20.76 38.59 59.74
CA ILE A 25 20.13 38.76 58.41
C ILE A 25 21.16 39.42 57.46
N GLY A 26 21.40 38.79 56.31
CA GLY A 26 21.71 39.55 55.08
C GLY A 26 23.13 39.45 54.50
N SER A 27 23.22 38.71 53.39
CA SER A 27 24.23 38.75 52.33
C SER A 27 25.34 37.69 52.41
N GLY A 28 25.14 36.63 51.64
CA GLY A 28 26.13 35.57 51.42
C GLY A 28 25.80 34.84 50.12
N THR A 29 26.57 35.14 49.07
CA THR A 29 26.76 34.30 47.89
C THR A 29 27.22 32.91 48.34
N ASN A 30 26.32 31.95 48.29
CA ASN A 30 26.54 30.59 48.78
C ASN A 30 26.98 29.68 47.62
N TRP A 31 28.28 29.46 47.49
CA TRP A 31 28.83 28.31 46.77
C TRP A 31 28.60 27.07 47.63
N GLN A 32 27.39 26.49 47.51
CA GLN A 32 27.09 25.19 48.08
C GLN A 32 27.79 24.09 47.29
N ASN A 33 28.74 23.48 47.98
CA ASN A 33 29.24 22.12 47.77
C ASN A 33 28.08 21.15 47.42
N PRO A 34 28.03 20.52 46.23
CA PRO A 34 27.05 19.48 45.99
C PRO A 34 27.51 18.22 46.72
N GLN A 35 26.95 17.97 47.90
CA GLN A 35 26.76 16.58 48.33
C GLN A 35 25.80 15.96 47.33
N ILE A 36 26.33 15.13 46.43
CA ILE A 36 25.53 14.31 45.52
C ILE A 36 24.88 13.22 46.39
N PRO A 37 23.55 13.23 46.60
CA PRO A 37 22.90 12.08 47.19
C PRO A 37 22.98 10.94 46.17
N PHE A 38 23.67 9.86 46.55
CA PHE A 38 23.51 8.57 45.89
C PHE A 38 22.08 8.09 46.18
N SER A 39 21.10 8.53 45.38
CA SER A 39 19.78 7.92 45.37
C SER A 39 19.86 6.65 44.52
N SER A 40 19.93 5.50 45.21
CA SER A 40 19.65 4.20 44.63
C SER A 40 18.15 4.12 44.31
N THR A 41 17.74 4.52 43.11
CA THR A 41 16.39 4.21 42.61
C THR A 41 16.45 3.85 41.14
N ALA A 42 16.66 2.56 40.88
CA ALA A 42 16.54 1.92 39.58
C ALA A 42 15.08 1.84 39.06
N GLN A 43 14.19 2.74 39.49
CA GLN A 43 12.76 2.71 39.15
C GLN A 43 12.35 3.66 38.03
N ASP A 44 13.14 4.68 37.68
CA ASP A 44 12.75 5.64 36.63
C ASP A 44 13.04 5.19 35.18
N ILE A 45 13.91 4.20 34.97
CA ILE A 45 14.19 3.69 33.62
C ILE A 45 13.01 2.87 33.06
N ASN A 46 12.15 2.31 33.92
CA ASN A 46 10.98 1.56 33.48
C ASN A 46 9.76 2.42 33.13
N GLN A 47 9.64 3.67 33.61
CA GLN A 47 8.55 4.55 33.18
C GLN A 47 8.78 5.14 31.77
N ALA A 48 10.04 5.37 31.37
CA ALA A 48 10.36 5.78 30.00
C ALA A 48 10.08 4.67 28.96
N LYS A 49 10.11 3.39 29.37
CA LYS A 49 9.80 2.25 28.49
C LYS A 49 8.33 2.17 28.05
N TYR A 50 7.39 2.72 28.81
CA TYR A 50 5.96 2.66 28.48
C TYR A 50 5.41 3.95 27.85
N ALA A 51 6.10 5.09 28.00
CA ALA A 51 5.68 6.34 27.38
C ALA A 51 6.04 6.42 25.87
N GLN A 52 7.08 5.71 25.41
CA GLN A 52 7.54 5.81 24.01
C GLN A 52 6.84 4.85 23.03
N GLN A 53 6.01 3.93 23.51
CA GLN A 53 5.23 3.04 22.63
C GLN A 53 3.98 3.71 22.00
N GLN A 54 3.56 4.88 22.48
CA GLN A 54 2.34 5.53 21.98
C GLN A 54 2.56 6.54 20.84
N TYR A 55 3.81 6.82 20.43
CA TYR A 55 4.09 7.88 19.46
C TYR A 55 4.41 7.44 18.02
N TYR A 56 4.47 6.14 17.72
CA TYR A 56 4.74 5.65 16.35
C TYR A 56 3.51 5.02 15.65
N GLN A 57 2.30 5.44 15.99
CA GLN A 57 1.11 5.24 15.14
C GLN A 57 0.75 6.48 14.30
N GLN A 58 1.56 7.54 14.32
CA GLN A 58 1.32 8.68 13.44
C GLN A 58 1.91 8.45 12.06
N GLY A 59 1.05 8.03 11.14
CA GLY A 59 1.17 8.36 9.73
C GLY A 59 2.25 7.59 8.98
N GLY A 60 2.06 6.28 8.79
CA GLY A 60 2.44 5.72 7.49
C GLY A 60 1.78 6.60 6.41
N PRO A 61 2.47 6.97 5.31
CA PRO A 61 1.88 7.81 4.27
C PRO A 61 0.57 7.17 3.87
N THR A 62 -0.54 7.83 4.23
CA THR A 62 -1.85 7.43 3.74
C THR A 62 -1.78 7.77 2.27
N LEU A 63 -1.49 6.76 1.46
CA LEU A 63 -1.62 6.86 0.01
C LEU A 63 -3.08 7.25 -0.21
N GLN A 64 -3.27 8.53 -0.46
CA GLN A 64 -4.56 9.15 -0.70
C GLN A 64 -5.18 8.33 -1.83
N ALA A 65 -6.17 7.50 -1.47
CA ALA A 65 -6.87 6.66 -2.41
C ALA A 65 -7.38 7.60 -3.49
N SER A 66 -6.69 7.62 -4.63
CA SER A 66 -7.11 8.37 -5.79
C SER A 66 -8.45 7.76 -6.15
N ARG A 67 -9.53 8.47 -5.79
CA ARG A 67 -10.88 8.07 -6.06
C ARG A 67 -10.95 7.83 -7.56
N ILE A 68 -11.03 6.57 -7.94
CA ILE A 68 -11.36 6.18 -9.30
C ILE A 68 -12.69 6.90 -9.58
N PRO A 69 -12.79 7.74 -10.61
CA PRO A 69 -14.06 8.34 -10.97
C PRO A 69 -15.04 7.19 -11.19
N THR A 70 -16.08 7.11 -10.36
CA THR A 70 -17.23 6.25 -10.64
C THR A 70 -17.89 6.81 -11.88
N TYR A 71 -17.53 6.28 -13.04
CA TYR A 71 -18.24 6.57 -14.27
C TYR A 71 -19.59 5.87 -14.18
N SER A 72 -20.60 6.66 -13.79
CA SER A 72 -21.99 6.35 -14.10
C SER A 72 -22.07 6.15 -15.61
N THR A 73 -22.50 4.96 -16.02
CA THR A 73 -22.95 4.73 -17.39
C THR A 73 -23.89 5.86 -17.78
N PRO A 74 -23.59 6.65 -18.83
CA PRO A 74 -24.51 7.69 -19.27
C PRO A 74 -25.83 7.01 -19.63
N ALA A 75 -26.91 7.47 -19.00
CA ALA A 75 -28.26 7.11 -19.39
C ALA A 75 -28.42 7.38 -20.90
N PRO A 76 -29.17 6.56 -21.65
CA PRO A 76 -29.38 6.79 -23.07
C PRO A 76 -30.10 8.11 -23.28
N SER A 77 -29.31 9.16 -23.53
CA SER A 77 -29.76 10.49 -23.91
C SER A 77 -30.27 10.41 -25.34
N GLY A 78 -31.58 10.23 -25.48
CA GLY A 78 -32.27 10.47 -26.72
C GLY A 78 -32.12 11.93 -27.16
N GLY A 79 -31.69 12.11 -28.41
CA GLY A 79 -31.87 13.35 -29.15
C GLY A 79 -30.66 14.28 -29.20
N GLY A 80 -30.21 14.57 -30.42
CA GLY A 80 -29.32 15.71 -30.71
C GLY A 80 -28.15 15.35 -31.60
N GLY A 81 -28.33 15.52 -32.91
CA GLY A 81 -27.34 15.22 -33.94
C GLY A 81 -26.00 15.94 -33.77
N GLY A 82 -24.92 15.26 -34.14
CA GLY A 82 -23.58 15.82 -34.14
C GLY A 82 -22.54 14.83 -34.64
N GLN A 83 -22.28 14.89 -35.95
CA GLN A 83 -21.07 14.48 -36.68
C GLN A 83 -20.38 13.17 -36.25
N VAL A 84 -20.79 12.11 -36.96
CA VAL A 84 -19.99 10.90 -37.15
C VAL A 84 -18.71 11.28 -37.90
N LEU A 85 -17.56 11.01 -37.28
CA LEU A 85 -16.24 11.12 -37.86
C LEU A 85 -16.22 10.27 -39.15
N GLY A 86 -15.92 10.91 -40.27
CA GLY A 86 -15.97 10.32 -41.61
C GLY A 86 -15.06 9.12 -41.77
N GLY A 87 -15.59 7.94 -41.50
CA GLY A 87 -15.15 6.72 -42.16
C GLY A 87 -15.41 6.92 -43.64
N GLN A 88 -14.34 7.23 -44.37
CA GLN A 88 -14.35 7.28 -45.83
C GLN A 88 -14.91 5.94 -46.30
N ALA A 89 -16.14 5.95 -46.81
CA ALA A 89 -16.77 4.77 -47.38
C ALA A 89 -15.76 4.18 -48.38
N PRO A 90 -15.45 2.87 -48.32
CA PRO A 90 -14.55 2.27 -49.30
C PRO A 90 -15.08 2.67 -50.66
N GLN A 91 -14.21 3.33 -51.44
CA GLN A 91 -14.47 3.74 -52.79
C GLN A 91 -14.90 2.46 -53.52
N GLN A 92 -16.21 2.27 -53.65
CA GLN A 92 -16.77 1.12 -54.36
C GLN A 92 -16.22 1.23 -55.78
N SER A 93 -15.29 0.35 -56.10
CA SER A 93 -14.76 0.17 -57.44
C SER A 93 -15.96 0.18 -58.39
N ALA A 94 -15.98 1.14 -59.32
CA ALA A 94 -16.89 1.12 -60.43
C ALA A 94 -16.70 -0.23 -61.15
N ASP A 95 -17.81 -0.92 -61.43
CA ASP A 95 -17.89 -2.28 -61.98
C ASP A 95 -17.68 -3.45 -60.99
N SER A 96 -18.53 -3.52 -59.97
CA SER A 96 -18.81 -4.82 -59.37
C SER A 96 -19.71 -5.64 -60.32
N PRO A 97 -19.38 -6.91 -60.62
CA PRO A 97 -20.19 -7.77 -61.49
C PRO A 97 -21.64 -7.95 -61.01
N ILE A 98 -21.92 -7.62 -59.74
CA ILE A 98 -23.27 -7.50 -59.15
C ILE A 98 -24.09 -6.40 -59.85
N ARG A 99 -23.52 -5.21 -60.10
CA ARG A 99 -24.23 -4.10 -60.76
C ARG A 99 -24.52 -4.39 -62.24
N GLU A 100 -23.67 -5.16 -62.91
CA GLU A 100 -23.93 -5.60 -64.29
C GLU A 100 -25.11 -6.58 -64.34
N LEU A 101 -25.15 -7.53 -63.40
CA LEU A 101 -26.27 -8.46 -63.28
C LEU A 101 -27.57 -7.72 -62.88
N GLU A 102 -27.52 -6.76 -61.96
CA GLU A 102 -28.69 -5.95 -61.57
C GLU A 102 -29.32 -5.18 -62.74
N LYS A 103 -28.51 -4.67 -63.68
CA LYS A 103 -29.01 -3.96 -64.87
C LYS A 103 -29.80 -4.86 -65.82
N ILE A 104 -29.53 -6.16 -65.84
CA ILE A 104 -30.28 -7.13 -66.65
C ILE A 104 -31.69 -7.32 -66.06
N GLY A 105 -31.84 -7.13 -64.75
CA GLY A 105 -33.08 -7.34 -64.01
C GLY A 105 -33.33 -8.83 -63.75
N TRP A 106 -33.84 -9.15 -62.56
CA TRP A 106 -34.05 -10.52 -62.11
C TRP A 106 -34.84 -11.37 -63.12
N GLU A 107 -35.87 -10.77 -63.74
CA GLU A 107 -36.77 -11.43 -64.69
C GLU A 107 -36.05 -11.90 -65.96
N ASN A 108 -34.97 -11.23 -66.37
CA ASN A 108 -34.26 -11.54 -67.62
C ASN A 108 -32.94 -12.32 -67.42
N MET A 109 -32.53 -12.57 -66.18
CA MET A 109 -31.35 -13.40 -65.90
C MET A 109 -31.63 -14.87 -66.19
N ASN A 110 -30.71 -15.54 -66.89
CA ASN A 110 -30.77 -16.99 -67.04
C ASN A 110 -30.44 -17.71 -65.70
N PRO A 111 -30.76 -19.01 -65.54
CA PRO A 111 -30.58 -19.73 -64.28
C PRO A 111 -29.15 -19.72 -63.72
N ASP A 112 -28.14 -19.80 -64.61
CA ASP A 112 -26.72 -19.73 -64.23
C ASP A 112 -26.32 -18.33 -63.75
N GLN A 113 -26.83 -17.26 -64.38
CA GLN A 113 -26.61 -15.87 -63.98
C GLN A 113 -27.25 -15.58 -62.61
N ARG A 114 -28.45 -16.09 -62.37
CA ARG A 114 -29.11 -15.98 -61.04
C ARG A 114 -28.30 -16.70 -59.96
N SER A 115 -27.81 -17.90 -60.24
CA SER A 115 -26.99 -18.66 -59.28
C SER A 115 -25.67 -17.95 -58.97
N ARG A 116 -25.01 -17.36 -59.98
CA ARG A 116 -23.80 -16.54 -59.79
C ARG A 116 -24.08 -15.25 -59.03
N TYR A 117 -25.20 -14.57 -59.30
CA TYR A 117 -25.61 -13.37 -58.57
C TYR A 117 -25.82 -13.67 -57.08
N LEU A 118 -26.51 -14.76 -56.75
CA LEU A 118 -26.74 -15.20 -55.37
C LEU A 118 -25.43 -15.55 -54.65
N ALA A 119 -24.52 -16.29 -55.30
CA ALA A 119 -23.22 -16.60 -54.72
C ALA A 119 -22.40 -15.33 -54.43
N MET A 120 -22.49 -14.32 -55.31
CA MET A 120 -21.77 -13.06 -55.18
C MET A 120 -22.34 -12.17 -54.06
N ILE A 121 -23.67 -12.12 -53.90
CA ILE A 121 -24.32 -11.46 -52.76
C ILE A 121 -23.92 -12.15 -51.45
N GLY A 122 -23.96 -13.48 -51.40
CA GLY A 122 -23.55 -14.24 -50.21
C GLY A 122 -22.09 -13.98 -49.83
N GLN A 123 -21.19 -13.93 -50.82
CA GLN A 123 -19.78 -13.60 -50.59
C GLN A 123 -19.58 -12.15 -50.13
N GLN A 124 -20.34 -11.20 -50.69
CA GLN A 124 -20.28 -9.78 -50.28
C GLN A 124 -20.80 -9.58 -48.85
N GLN A 125 -21.87 -10.29 -48.46
CA GLN A 125 -22.37 -10.27 -47.09
C GLN A 125 -21.34 -10.85 -46.12
N GLN A 126 -20.74 -11.99 -46.43
CA GLN A 126 -19.68 -12.60 -45.59
C GLN A 126 -18.46 -11.68 -45.42
N GLN A 127 -18.02 -10.99 -46.48
CA GLN A 127 -16.93 -10.00 -46.38
C GLN A 127 -17.33 -8.81 -45.52
N SER A 128 -18.53 -8.25 -45.71
CA SER A 128 -19.01 -7.13 -44.91
C SER A 128 -19.16 -7.47 -43.42
N GLU A 129 -19.55 -8.70 -43.08
CA GLU A 129 -19.58 -9.18 -41.70
C GLU A 129 -18.18 -9.35 -41.11
N ALA A 130 -17.22 -9.86 -41.89
CA ALA A 130 -15.84 -10.00 -41.45
C ALA A 130 -15.18 -8.64 -41.17
N GLU A 131 -15.34 -7.66 -42.06
CA GLU A 131 -14.86 -6.29 -41.88
C GLU A 131 -15.49 -5.63 -40.65
N ARG A 132 -16.79 -5.84 -40.45
CA ARG A 132 -17.51 -5.31 -39.30
C ARG A 132 -17.05 -5.95 -37.99
N ARG A 133 -16.80 -7.26 -37.95
CA ARG A 133 -16.20 -7.93 -36.77
C ARG A 133 -14.82 -7.36 -36.46
N GLN A 134 -14.00 -7.15 -37.48
CA GLN A 134 -12.68 -6.52 -37.30
C GLN A 134 -12.80 -5.09 -36.76
N ALA A 135 -13.76 -4.30 -37.25
CA ALA A 135 -14.02 -2.96 -36.75
C ALA A 135 -14.52 -2.95 -35.29
N GLU A 136 -15.45 -3.86 -34.93
CA GLU A 136 -15.95 -4.02 -33.56
C GLU A 136 -14.83 -4.49 -32.61
N GLU A 137 -13.95 -5.40 -33.05
CA GLU A 137 -12.75 -5.79 -32.29
C GLU A 137 -11.73 -4.67 -32.14
N ALA A 138 -11.52 -3.86 -33.18
CA ALA A 138 -10.63 -2.71 -33.15
C ALA A 138 -11.13 -1.65 -32.17
N GLN A 139 -12.42 -1.32 -32.19
CA GLN A 139 -13.06 -0.41 -31.22
C GLN A 139 -12.93 -0.93 -29.80
N LEU A 140 -13.12 -2.24 -29.59
CA LEU A 140 -12.95 -2.85 -28.28
C LEU A 140 -11.49 -2.76 -27.82
N ASN A 141 -10.51 -2.96 -28.71
CA ASN A 141 -9.11 -2.75 -28.37
C ASN A 141 -8.81 -1.28 -28.05
N GLU A 142 -9.39 -0.33 -28.79
CA GLU A 142 -9.22 1.12 -28.59
C GLU A 142 -9.75 1.57 -27.22
N ILE A 143 -10.87 1.03 -26.75
CA ILE A 143 -11.44 1.35 -25.43
C ILE A 143 -10.56 0.83 -24.29
N TYR A 144 -10.04 -0.40 -24.40
CA TYR A 144 -9.32 -1.05 -23.30
C TYR A 144 -7.80 -0.78 -23.29
N SER A 145 -7.18 -0.48 -24.45
CA SER A 145 -5.75 -0.17 -24.55
C SER A 145 -5.27 0.95 -23.61
N PRO A 146 -5.92 2.13 -23.53
CA PRO A 146 -5.48 3.20 -22.62
C PRO A 146 -5.64 2.82 -21.13
N LEU A 147 -6.60 1.96 -20.80
CA LEU A 147 -6.79 1.46 -19.43
C LEU A 147 -5.62 0.56 -19.01
N PHE A 148 -5.21 -0.36 -19.89
CA PHE A 148 -3.99 -1.17 -19.65
C PHE A 148 -2.74 -0.30 -19.57
N GLY A 149 -2.62 0.72 -20.42
CA GLY A 149 -1.51 1.69 -20.37
C GLY A 149 -1.45 2.45 -19.05
N THR A 150 -2.60 2.86 -18.51
CA THR A 150 -2.68 3.53 -17.19
C THR A 150 -2.21 2.61 -16.07
N LEU A 151 -2.64 1.34 -16.06
CA LEU A 151 -2.22 0.36 -15.05
C LEU A 151 -0.71 0.04 -15.15
N GLU A 152 -0.15 0.00 -16.36
CA GLU A 152 1.30 -0.15 -16.56
C GLU A 152 2.07 1.09 -16.07
N SER A 153 1.59 2.30 -16.36
CA SER A 153 2.20 3.53 -15.85
C SER A 153 2.17 3.58 -14.31
N GLN A 154 1.08 3.15 -13.67
CA GLN A 154 0.99 3.07 -12.21
C GLN A 154 2.00 2.08 -11.64
N LYS A 155 2.12 0.89 -12.26
CA LYS A 155 3.12 -0.11 -11.88
C LYS A 155 4.53 0.47 -11.93
N GLN A 156 4.91 1.10 -13.05
CA GLN A 156 6.23 1.73 -13.23
C GLN A 156 6.47 2.85 -12.22
N GLN A 157 5.43 3.62 -11.89
CA GLN A 157 5.51 4.64 -10.84
C GLN A 157 5.85 4.02 -9.48
N TYR A 158 5.17 2.94 -9.06
CA TYR A 158 5.51 2.25 -7.80
C TYR A 158 6.92 1.66 -7.81
N GLU A 159 7.33 1.03 -8.92
CA GLU A 159 8.68 0.47 -9.07
C GLU A 159 9.76 1.54 -9.00
N SER A 160 9.54 2.72 -9.61
CA SER A 160 10.51 3.83 -9.57
C SER A 160 10.59 4.53 -8.22
N GLN A 161 9.52 4.52 -7.43
CA GLN A 161 9.51 5.13 -6.08
C GLN A 161 10.13 4.23 -5.01
N LEU A 162 10.08 2.90 -5.19
CA LEU A 162 10.55 1.94 -4.20
C LEU A 162 12.01 2.19 -3.74
N PRO A 163 13.00 2.43 -4.64
CA PRO A 163 14.37 2.73 -4.23
C PRO A 163 14.47 3.99 -3.36
N GLY A 164 13.67 5.02 -3.65
CA GLY A 164 13.65 6.26 -2.87
C GLY A 164 13.19 6.03 -1.43
N TYR A 165 12.11 5.26 -1.24
CA TYR A 165 11.65 4.88 0.10
C TYR A 165 12.65 3.97 0.84
N GLN A 166 13.31 3.05 0.13
CA GLN A 166 14.36 2.21 0.70
C GLN A 166 15.57 3.03 1.20
N GLN A 167 15.98 4.02 0.42
CA GLN A 167 17.03 4.96 0.79
C GLN A 167 16.61 5.82 1.99
N GLN A 168 15.37 6.30 2.02
CA GLN A 168 14.86 7.09 3.15
C GLN A 168 14.94 6.32 4.47
N VAL A 169 14.40 5.09 4.51
CA VAL A 169 14.43 4.26 5.73
C VAL A 169 15.87 3.93 6.13
N THR A 170 16.76 3.70 5.16
CA THR A 170 18.19 3.47 5.45
C THR A 170 18.85 4.73 6.03
N GLY A 171 18.57 5.91 5.48
CA GLY A 171 19.09 7.17 6.00
C GLY A 171 18.50 7.59 7.35
N GLU A 172 17.27 7.20 7.67
CA GLU A 172 16.70 7.34 9.03
C GLU A 172 17.42 6.44 10.04
N PHE A 173 17.69 5.19 9.67
CA PHE A 173 18.48 4.26 10.49
C PHE A 173 19.90 4.78 10.73
N GLU A 174 20.60 5.26 9.70
CA GLU A 174 21.96 5.78 9.81
C GLU A 174 22.04 7.02 10.71
N ARG A 175 21.11 7.97 10.55
CA ARG A 175 21.00 9.15 11.43
C ARG A 175 20.72 8.74 12.88
N GLY A 176 19.81 7.79 13.09
CA GLY A 176 19.52 7.26 14.43
C GLY A 176 20.73 6.60 15.08
N LEU A 177 21.57 5.91 14.31
CA LEU A 177 22.84 5.35 14.80
C LEU A 177 23.87 6.44 15.13
N GLU A 178 23.99 7.46 14.29
CA GLU A 178 24.90 8.58 14.52
C GLU A 178 24.56 9.30 15.83
N ASP A 179 23.27 9.56 16.08
CA ASP A 179 22.80 10.17 17.34
C ASP A 179 23.17 9.32 18.56
N VAL A 180 22.98 8.00 18.50
CA VAL A 180 23.35 7.07 19.59
C VAL A 180 24.86 7.09 19.83
N THR A 181 25.67 7.08 18.75
CA THR A 181 27.13 7.17 18.86
C THR A 181 27.60 8.53 19.38
N GLY A 182 26.92 9.62 19.03
CA GLY A 182 27.18 10.94 19.60
C GLY A 182 26.92 10.98 21.11
N GLN A 183 25.80 10.41 21.56
CA GLN A 183 25.46 10.31 22.99
C GLN A 183 26.42 9.40 23.76
N GLU A 184 26.87 8.30 23.14
CA GLU A 184 27.90 7.42 23.69
C GLU A 184 29.20 8.20 23.93
N ALA A 185 29.70 8.92 22.92
CA ALA A 185 30.93 9.68 23.02
C ALA A 185 30.86 10.78 24.11
N GLU A 186 29.74 11.50 24.21
CA GLU A 186 29.55 12.50 25.25
C GLU A 186 29.51 11.88 26.65
N SER A 187 28.77 10.79 26.82
CA SER A 187 28.68 10.09 28.11
C SER A 187 30.02 9.51 28.54
N GLN A 188 30.81 8.96 27.61
CA GLN A 188 32.17 8.49 27.89
C GLN A 188 33.09 9.63 28.35
N ARG A 189 33.00 10.82 27.76
CA ARG A 189 33.76 12.01 28.21
C ARG A 189 33.37 12.42 29.63
N GLN A 190 32.09 12.39 29.97
CA GLN A 190 31.62 12.72 31.31
C GLN A 190 32.11 11.69 32.35
N LEU A 191 32.02 10.40 32.05
CA LEU A 191 32.53 9.33 32.91
C LEU A 191 34.05 9.40 33.10
N ALA A 192 34.79 9.78 32.06
CA ALA A 192 36.23 10.02 32.17
C ALA A 192 36.55 11.17 33.13
N LYS A 193 35.84 12.31 33.01
CA LYS A 193 35.99 13.46 33.93
C LYS A 193 35.66 13.08 35.38
N GLN A 194 34.61 12.30 35.59
CA GLN A 194 34.26 11.80 36.93
C GLN A 194 35.37 10.92 37.51
N GLY A 195 35.92 10.01 36.71
CA GLY A 195 37.06 9.18 37.13
C GLY A 195 38.28 10.01 37.55
N THR A 196 38.66 11.01 36.74
CA THR A 196 39.74 11.94 37.09
C THR A 196 39.44 12.72 38.38
N SER A 197 38.21 13.20 38.55
CA SER A 197 37.80 13.93 39.76
C SER A 197 37.88 13.07 41.03
N VAL A 198 37.52 11.78 40.96
CA VAL A 198 37.68 10.83 42.08
C VAL A 198 39.16 10.68 42.45
N GLN A 199 40.04 10.51 41.46
CA GLN A 199 41.49 10.37 41.67
C GLN A 199 42.11 11.65 42.25
N GLU A 200 41.72 12.82 41.75
CA GLU A 200 42.17 14.11 42.28
C GLU A 200 41.68 14.33 43.72
N SER A 201 40.43 13.97 44.02
CA SER A 201 39.86 14.05 45.36
C SER A 201 40.61 13.15 46.35
N GLU A 202 40.92 11.92 45.95
CA GLU A 202 41.76 11.00 46.73
C GLU A 202 43.14 11.61 47.02
N ALA A 203 43.84 12.08 45.98
CA ALA A 203 45.18 12.66 46.12
C ALA A 203 45.17 13.89 47.05
N ASN A 204 44.19 14.78 46.89
CA ASN A 204 44.02 15.95 47.74
C ASN A 204 43.70 15.59 49.19
N ALA A 205 42.83 14.60 49.42
CA ALA A 205 42.49 14.13 50.76
C ALA A 205 43.69 13.49 51.46
N LEU A 206 44.46 12.65 50.75
CA LEU A 206 45.69 12.05 51.27
C LEU A 206 46.75 13.11 51.57
N GLN A 207 46.91 14.12 50.71
CA GLN A 207 47.84 15.22 50.95
C GLN A 207 47.46 16.02 52.20
N LYS A 208 46.17 16.36 52.37
CA LYS A 208 45.67 17.05 53.57
C LYS A 208 45.89 16.22 54.83
N ALA A 209 45.58 14.93 54.80
CA ALA A 209 45.81 14.04 55.94
C ALA A 209 47.31 13.94 56.30
N ARG A 210 48.23 13.94 55.32
CA ARG A 210 49.68 14.04 55.58
C ARG A 210 50.09 15.37 56.21
N GLN A 211 49.54 16.49 55.74
CA GLN A 211 49.82 17.81 56.32
C GLN A 211 49.36 17.86 57.78
N VAL A 212 48.12 17.45 58.06
CA VAL A 212 47.57 17.39 59.43
C VAL A 212 48.38 16.46 60.32
N TYR A 213 48.81 15.30 59.83
CA TYR A 213 49.69 14.40 60.57
C TYR A 213 51.01 15.08 60.94
N ASN A 214 51.67 15.75 59.99
CA ASN A 214 52.93 16.45 60.23
C ASN A 214 52.77 17.60 61.25
N GLU A 215 51.70 18.38 61.14
CA GLU A 215 51.38 19.46 62.09
C GLU A 215 51.13 18.94 63.51
N LEU A 216 50.32 17.88 63.65
CA LEU A 216 50.03 17.26 64.94
C LEU A 216 51.28 16.59 65.53
N SER A 217 52.08 15.91 64.71
CA SER A 217 53.34 15.29 65.10
C SER A 217 54.33 16.32 65.66
N GLN A 218 54.53 17.44 64.96
CA GLN A 218 55.38 18.54 65.44
C GLN A 218 54.85 19.13 66.75
N ARG A 219 53.53 19.34 66.85
CA ARG A 219 52.89 19.87 68.06
C ARG A 219 53.04 18.93 69.26
N TYR A 220 52.84 17.63 69.08
CA TYR A 220 53.03 16.63 70.14
C TYR A 220 54.50 16.50 70.55
N GLY A 221 55.43 16.57 69.58
CA GLY A 221 56.86 16.64 69.85
C GLY A 221 57.24 17.85 70.71
N ALA A 222 56.65 19.02 70.42
CA ALA A 222 56.87 20.25 71.19
C ALA A 222 56.22 20.22 72.59
N LEU A 223 55.01 19.66 72.72
CA LEU A 223 54.27 19.63 73.99
C LEU A 223 54.78 18.59 74.97
N PHE A 224 55.04 17.37 74.50
CA PHE A 224 55.35 16.24 75.38
C PHE A 224 56.84 15.87 75.38
N GLY A 225 57.59 16.21 74.33
CA GLY A 225 59.01 15.87 74.20
C GLY A 225 59.31 14.36 74.24
N SER A 226 60.53 13.95 73.89
CA SER A 226 60.92 12.52 73.93
C SER A 226 61.15 11.96 75.34
N ARG A 227 61.15 12.79 76.38
CA ARG A 227 61.51 12.38 77.76
C ARG A 227 60.31 11.93 78.61
N THR A 228 59.09 12.11 78.12
CA THR A 228 57.86 11.84 78.88
C THR A 228 57.10 10.68 78.24
N SER A 229 56.60 9.74 79.05
CA SER A 229 55.87 8.55 78.58
C SER A 229 54.59 8.87 77.78
N ALA A 230 54.05 10.09 77.92
CA ALA A 230 52.91 10.58 77.15
C ALA A 230 53.23 10.85 75.66
N GLY A 231 54.48 11.18 75.32
CA GLY A 231 54.88 11.49 73.95
C GLY A 231 54.75 10.30 72.98
N PRO A 232 55.36 9.14 73.29
CA PRO A 232 55.22 7.92 72.49
C PRO A 232 53.77 7.46 72.36
N PHE A 233 52.98 7.56 73.43
CA PHE A 233 51.57 7.16 73.42
C PHE A 233 50.71 8.06 72.53
N ALA A 234 50.88 9.39 72.60
CA ALA A 234 50.16 10.32 71.75
C ALA A 234 50.49 10.12 70.26
N MET A 235 51.76 9.83 69.95
CA MET A 235 52.22 9.52 68.59
C MET A 235 51.64 8.20 68.07
N GLU A 236 51.47 7.18 68.92
CA GLU A 236 50.83 5.92 68.53
C GLU A 236 49.35 6.13 68.17
N ILE A 237 48.60 6.87 68.98
CA ILE A 237 47.18 7.18 68.70
C ILE A 237 47.06 7.97 67.40
N LEU A 238 47.89 9.01 67.22
CA LEU A 238 47.91 9.80 65.98
C LEU A 238 48.22 8.93 64.76
N GLY A 239 49.20 8.03 64.86
CA GLY A 239 49.57 7.09 63.81
C GLY A 239 48.41 6.17 63.41
N ARG A 240 47.72 5.59 64.39
CA ARG A 240 46.54 4.73 64.14
C ARG A 240 45.39 5.50 63.48
N GLU A 241 45.08 6.70 63.96
CA GLU A 241 43.99 7.50 63.39
C GLU A 241 44.33 7.94 61.95
N THR A 242 45.59 8.30 61.68
CA THR A 242 46.04 8.67 60.33
C THR A 242 45.97 7.48 59.38
N GLN A 243 46.39 6.29 59.82
CA GLN A 243 46.27 5.07 59.03
C GLN A 243 44.81 4.73 58.72
N LYS A 244 43.90 4.93 59.68
CA LYS A 244 42.47 4.77 59.49
C LYS A 244 41.93 5.78 58.46
N GLN A 245 42.28 7.05 58.56
CA GLN A 245 41.87 8.08 57.60
C GLN A 245 42.37 7.77 56.18
N PHE A 246 43.62 7.33 56.01
CA PHE A 246 44.11 6.88 54.70
C PHE A 246 43.33 5.68 54.17
N GLY A 247 43.00 4.72 55.04
CA GLY A 247 42.17 3.58 54.67
C GLY A 247 40.75 3.97 54.23
N ASP A 248 40.13 4.91 54.93
CA ASP A 248 38.77 5.38 54.61
C ASP A 248 38.75 6.20 53.30
N VAL A 249 39.76 7.05 53.07
CA VAL A 249 39.94 7.78 51.79
C VAL A 249 40.13 6.80 50.63
N GLY A 250 40.99 5.79 50.79
CA GLY A 250 41.22 4.79 49.74
C GLY A 250 39.99 3.93 49.45
N LYS A 251 39.20 3.57 50.47
CA LYS A 251 37.91 2.88 50.29
C LYS A 251 36.92 3.73 49.52
N LEU A 252 36.79 5.02 49.86
CA LEU A 252 35.88 5.94 49.19
C LEU A 252 36.28 6.12 47.71
N ALA A 253 37.56 6.27 47.43
CA ALA A 253 38.08 6.36 46.06
C ALA A 253 37.80 5.08 45.27
N THR A 254 38.04 3.91 45.87
CA THR A 254 37.75 2.60 45.26
C THR A 254 36.25 2.45 44.95
N GLN A 255 35.37 2.84 45.88
CA GLN A 255 33.93 2.84 45.65
C GLN A 255 33.51 3.78 44.52
N GLY A 256 34.08 4.99 44.47
CA GLY A 256 33.85 5.96 43.40
C GLY A 256 34.29 5.41 42.03
N MET A 257 35.47 4.80 41.95
CA MET A 257 35.97 4.19 40.72
C MET A 257 35.14 2.98 40.29
N GLN A 258 34.67 2.15 41.23
CA GLN A 258 33.75 1.05 40.94
C GLN A 258 32.43 1.57 40.35
N ALA A 259 31.86 2.64 40.93
CA ALA A 259 30.64 3.25 40.41
C ALA A 259 30.82 3.77 38.97
N VAL A 260 31.95 4.41 38.66
CA VAL A 260 32.29 4.83 37.29
C VAL A 260 32.40 3.62 36.35
N SER A 261 32.99 2.51 36.81
CA SER A 261 33.09 1.28 36.02
C SER A 261 31.72 0.65 35.75
N ASP A 262 30.85 0.58 36.76
CA ASP A 262 29.50 0.03 36.62
C ASP A 262 28.67 0.86 35.63
N GLU A 263 28.83 2.19 35.67
CA GLU A 263 28.14 3.09 34.74
C GLU A 263 28.65 2.97 33.30
N LYS A 264 29.96 2.73 33.09
CA LYS A 264 30.50 2.39 31.76
C LYS A 264 29.87 1.11 31.18
N ASN A 265 29.69 0.09 32.02
CA ASN A 265 29.05 -1.17 31.61
C ASN A 265 27.57 -0.97 31.26
N ARG A 266 26.85 -0.16 32.05
CA ARG A 266 25.47 0.24 31.75
C ARG A 266 25.37 1.01 30.45
N LEU A 267 26.23 2.00 30.23
CA LEU A 267 26.29 2.77 28.98
C LEU A 267 26.49 1.84 27.78
N THR A 268 27.47 0.93 27.85
CA THR A 268 27.73 -0.05 26.78
C THR A 268 26.50 -0.91 26.48
N THR A 269 25.81 -1.36 27.52
CA THR A 269 24.59 -2.19 27.40
C THR A 269 23.45 -1.39 26.77
N TRP A 270 23.27 -0.14 27.19
CA TRP A 270 22.29 0.77 26.64
C TRP A 270 22.55 1.07 25.15
N VAL A 271 23.80 1.39 24.77
CA VAL A 271 24.19 1.62 23.36
C VAL A 271 23.87 0.40 22.50
N ASN A 272 24.27 -0.79 22.94
CA ASN A 272 23.99 -2.02 22.19
C ASN A 272 22.48 -2.28 22.05
N THR A 273 21.71 -2.00 23.11
CA THR A 273 20.25 -2.11 23.07
C THR A 273 19.64 -1.15 22.05
N GLN A 274 20.08 0.11 22.04
CA GLN A 274 19.61 1.13 21.10
C GLN A 274 19.99 0.80 19.65
N LYS A 275 21.22 0.35 19.40
CA LYS A 275 21.64 -0.10 18.05
C LYS A 275 20.78 -1.27 17.55
N ASN A 276 20.50 -2.24 18.41
CA ASN A 276 19.62 -3.36 18.08
C ASN A 276 18.17 -2.91 17.82
N GLU A 277 17.65 -1.96 18.61
CA GLU A 277 16.32 -1.39 18.42
C GLU A 277 16.19 -0.69 17.06
N TRP A 278 17.16 0.15 16.70
CA TRP A 278 17.22 0.78 15.37
C TRP A 278 17.31 -0.25 14.25
N GLY A 279 18.09 -1.32 14.43
CA GLY A 279 18.14 -2.44 13.48
C GLY A 279 16.78 -3.12 13.30
N ARG A 280 16.04 -3.35 14.38
CA ARG A 280 14.67 -3.89 14.33
C ARG A 280 13.71 -2.93 13.61
N LYS A 281 13.73 -1.64 13.95
CA LYS A 281 12.92 -0.59 13.31
C LYS A 281 13.16 -0.53 11.79
N LYS A 282 14.43 -0.58 11.36
CA LYS A 282 14.79 -0.64 9.94
C LYS A 282 14.18 -1.87 9.26
N ASN A 283 14.35 -3.05 9.83
CA ASN A 283 13.87 -4.30 9.24
C ASN A 283 12.33 -4.32 9.17
N GLU A 284 11.65 -3.85 10.21
CA GLU A 284 10.19 -3.72 10.24
C GLU A 284 9.69 -2.75 9.18
N ALA A 285 10.31 -1.56 9.06
CA ALA A 285 9.97 -0.59 8.02
C ALA A 285 10.21 -1.14 6.61
N MET A 286 11.31 -1.86 6.38
CA MET A 286 11.59 -2.54 5.11
C MET A 286 10.55 -3.60 4.76
N ASN A 287 10.15 -4.41 5.75
CA ASN A 287 9.12 -5.43 5.56
C ASN A 287 7.77 -4.80 5.25
N ASN A 288 7.38 -3.75 5.98
CA ASN A 288 6.13 -3.02 5.74
C ASN A 288 6.12 -2.37 4.35
N LEU A 289 7.24 -1.77 3.92
CA LEU A 289 7.41 -1.23 2.57
C LEU A 289 7.23 -2.31 1.51
N THR A 290 7.83 -3.49 1.71
CA THR A 290 7.72 -4.64 0.79
C THR A 290 6.28 -5.17 0.71
N ILE A 291 5.60 -5.31 1.85
CA ILE A 291 4.19 -5.74 1.90
C ILE A 291 3.30 -4.72 1.19
N SER A 292 3.50 -3.43 1.45
CA SER A 292 2.73 -2.35 0.82
C SER A 292 2.91 -2.35 -0.70
N PHE A 293 4.15 -2.48 -1.18
CA PHE A 293 4.46 -2.61 -2.60
C PHE A 293 3.76 -3.84 -3.22
N ASN A 294 3.90 -5.01 -2.60
CA ASN A 294 3.29 -6.24 -3.08
C ASN A 294 1.75 -6.14 -3.15
N ASN A 295 1.12 -5.53 -2.14
CA ASN A 295 -0.32 -5.30 -2.13
C ASN A 295 -0.76 -4.38 -3.27
N ALA A 296 -0.01 -3.30 -3.54
CA ALA A 296 -0.28 -2.40 -4.66
C ALA A 296 -0.16 -3.13 -6.01
N ILE A 297 0.87 -3.95 -6.19
CA ILE A 297 1.04 -4.76 -7.41
C ILE A 297 -0.08 -5.80 -7.56
N GLN A 298 -0.47 -6.47 -6.47
CA GLN A 298 -1.60 -7.41 -6.50
C GLN A 298 -2.92 -6.71 -6.86
N GLN A 299 -3.16 -5.51 -6.35
CA GLN A 299 -4.32 -4.71 -6.70
C GLN A 299 -4.32 -4.34 -8.19
N ILE A 300 -3.17 -3.92 -8.74
CA ILE A 300 -3.02 -3.65 -10.18
C ILE A 300 -3.30 -4.92 -11.00
N ASN A 301 -2.77 -6.07 -10.59
CA ASN A 301 -3.00 -7.34 -11.28
C ASN A 301 -4.47 -7.78 -11.21
N ALA A 302 -5.14 -7.60 -10.07
CA ALA A 302 -6.56 -7.87 -9.94
C ALA A 302 -7.41 -6.96 -10.86
N GLN A 303 -7.04 -5.67 -10.96
CA GLN A 303 -7.69 -4.74 -11.90
C GLN A 303 -7.46 -5.13 -13.36
N ARG A 304 -6.24 -5.58 -13.72
CA ARG A 304 -5.96 -6.14 -15.05
C ARG A 304 -6.83 -7.35 -15.34
N GLY A 305 -6.92 -8.29 -14.41
CA GLY A 305 -7.78 -9.47 -14.54
C GLY A 305 -9.26 -9.11 -14.73
N GLN A 306 -9.75 -8.12 -14.00
CA GLN A 306 -11.12 -7.61 -14.19
C GLN A 306 -11.30 -7.01 -15.60
N LEU A 307 -10.38 -6.17 -16.06
CA LEU A 307 -10.45 -5.57 -17.40
C LEU A 307 -10.37 -6.62 -18.51
N GLU A 308 -9.56 -7.65 -18.35
CA GLU A 308 -9.48 -8.78 -19.27
C GLU A 308 -10.78 -9.58 -19.30
N SER A 309 -11.38 -9.85 -18.14
CA SER A 309 -12.69 -10.50 -18.02
C SER A 309 -13.79 -9.67 -18.67
N ASP A 310 -13.85 -8.36 -18.41
CA ASP A 310 -14.82 -7.45 -19.01
C ASP A 310 -14.66 -7.39 -20.54
N LYS A 311 -13.41 -7.30 -21.01
CA LYS A 311 -13.07 -7.35 -22.44
C LYS A 311 -13.52 -8.67 -23.08
N ALA A 312 -13.31 -9.80 -22.42
CA ALA A 312 -13.76 -11.11 -22.89
C ALA A 312 -15.30 -11.22 -22.92
N SER A 313 -16.00 -10.71 -21.90
CA SER A 313 -17.46 -10.66 -21.86
C SER A 313 -18.02 -9.83 -23.01
N ARG A 314 -17.42 -8.66 -23.31
CA ARG A 314 -17.84 -7.82 -24.44
C ARG A 314 -17.61 -8.50 -25.80
N ARG A 315 -16.49 -9.22 -25.96
CA ARG A 315 -16.23 -10.04 -27.15
C ARG A 315 -17.26 -11.15 -27.30
N TYR A 316 -17.65 -11.79 -26.19
CA TYR A 316 -18.69 -12.80 -26.19
C TYR A 316 -20.04 -12.22 -26.61
N ASP A 317 -20.44 -11.05 -26.09
CA ASP A 317 -21.68 -10.37 -26.47
C ASP A 317 -21.71 -10.04 -27.97
N ILE A 318 -20.59 -9.56 -28.53
CA ILE A 318 -20.43 -9.30 -29.98
C ILE A 318 -20.60 -10.61 -30.77
N LEU A 319 -19.98 -11.70 -30.33
CA LEU A 319 -20.09 -13.00 -30.98
C LEU A 319 -21.53 -13.55 -30.90
N ALA A 320 -22.21 -13.37 -29.78
CA ALA A 320 -23.60 -13.78 -29.60
C ALA A 320 -24.54 -13.01 -30.54
N GLN A 321 -24.38 -11.68 -30.64
CA GLN A 321 -25.13 -10.86 -31.59
C GLN A 321 -24.83 -11.25 -33.05
N ALA A 322 -23.58 -11.57 -33.37
CA ALA A 322 -23.22 -12.04 -34.70
C ALA A 322 -23.89 -13.39 -35.03
N ARG A 323 -23.97 -14.32 -34.07
CA ARG A 323 -24.70 -15.59 -34.25
C ARG A 323 -26.19 -15.39 -34.43
N GLU A 324 -26.79 -14.48 -33.65
CA GLU A 324 -28.21 -14.16 -33.79
C GLU A 324 -28.53 -13.61 -35.18
N ARG A 325 -27.70 -12.69 -35.70
CA ARG A 325 -27.86 -12.18 -37.07
C ARG A 325 -27.66 -13.24 -38.13
N ALA A 326 -26.64 -14.11 -37.98
CA ALA A 326 -26.43 -15.22 -38.90
C ALA A 326 -27.66 -16.14 -38.95
N SER A 327 -28.27 -16.44 -37.80
CA SER A 327 -29.50 -17.22 -37.73
C SER A 327 -30.70 -16.48 -38.36
N GLN A 328 -30.81 -15.16 -38.19
CA GLN A 328 -31.84 -14.35 -38.85
C GLN A 328 -31.68 -14.35 -40.38
N ILE A 329 -30.44 -14.26 -40.88
CA ILE A 329 -30.13 -14.35 -42.31
C ILE A 329 -30.49 -15.75 -42.83
N GLU A 330 -30.07 -16.81 -42.15
CA GLU A 330 -30.42 -18.19 -42.54
C GLU A 330 -31.95 -18.40 -42.57
N ALA A 331 -32.66 -17.89 -41.58
CA ALA A 331 -34.13 -17.94 -41.56
C ALA A 331 -34.76 -17.16 -42.72
N ALA A 332 -34.23 -15.98 -43.06
CA ALA A 332 -34.66 -15.18 -44.20
C ALA A 332 -34.38 -15.89 -45.53
N ASP A 333 -33.21 -16.53 -45.68
CA ASP A 333 -32.83 -17.31 -46.85
C ASP A 333 -33.76 -18.52 -47.04
N VAL A 334 -34.09 -19.24 -45.97
CA VAL A 334 -35.05 -20.35 -46.01
C VAL A 334 -36.45 -19.85 -46.39
N ALA A 335 -36.91 -18.74 -45.82
CA ALA A 335 -38.21 -18.15 -46.15
C ALA A 335 -38.27 -17.70 -47.62
N PHE A 336 -37.20 -17.05 -48.09
CA PHE A 336 -37.07 -16.61 -49.47
C PHE A 336 -37.06 -17.80 -50.45
N ASN A 337 -36.29 -18.86 -50.15
CA ASN A 337 -36.26 -20.07 -50.97
C ASN A 337 -37.64 -20.74 -51.07
N ARG A 338 -38.41 -20.78 -49.97
CA ARG A 338 -39.81 -21.27 -50.01
C ARG A 338 -40.70 -20.38 -50.87
N GLN A 339 -40.58 -19.06 -50.75
CA GLN A 339 -41.34 -18.12 -51.58
C GLN A 339 -41.00 -18.28 -53.06
N LEU A 340 -39.72 -18.48 -53.38
CA LEU A 340 -39.27 -18.74 -54.74
C LEU A 340 -39.85 -20.04 -55.30
N GLN A 341 -39.88 -21.12 -54.50
CA GLN A 341 -40.50 -22.39 -54.90
C GLN A 341 -42.00 -22.24 -55.16
N LEU A 342 -42.72 -21.53 -54.29
CA LEU A 342 -44.16 -21.26 -54.48
C LEU A 342 -44.40 -20.43 -55.74
N PHE A 343 -43.60 -19.39 -55.99
CA PHE A 343 -43.69 -18.57 -57.19
C PHE A 343 -43.40 -19.37 -58.46
N GLN A 344 -42.40 -20.25 -58.43
CA GLN A 344 -42.11 -21.16 -59.55
C GLN A 344 -43.27 -22.14 -59.79
N ALA A 345 -43.87 -22.69 -58.73
CA ALA A 345 -45.04 -23.55 -58.85
C ALA A 345 -46.26 -22.82 -59.44
N GLU A 346 -46.49 -21.57 -59.04
CA GLU A 346 -47.57 -20.73 -59.57
C GLU A 346 -47.33 -20.34 -61.04
N ARG A 347 -46.10 -19.99 -61.42
CA ARG A 347 -45.74 -19.76 -62.83
C ARG A 347 -45.90 -21.04 -63.66
N GLY A 348 -45.49 -22.19 -63.11
CA GLY A 348 -45.67 -23.48 -63.75
C GLY A 348 -47.14 -23.81 -64.00
N SER A 349 -48.01 -23.60 -63.01
CA SER A 349 -49.45 -23.82 -63.16
C SER A 349 -50.07 -22.84 -64.17
N GLN A 350 -49.69 -21.56 -64.17
CA GLN A 350 -50.14 -20.60 -65.17
C GLN A 350 -49.71 -20.97 -66.59
N MET A 351 -48.47 -21.46 -66.80
CA MET A 351 -48.05 -21.95 -68.11
C MET A 351 -48.80 -23.23 -68.52
N GLN A 352 -49.10 -24.12 -67.58
CA GLN A 352 -49.88 -25.33 -67.83
C GLN A 352 -51.34 -25.00 -68.20
N SER A 353 -51.94 -24.00 -67.56
CA SER A 353 -53.24 -23.45 -67.93
C SER A 353 -53.23 -22.73 -69.28
N ALA A 354 -52.16 -21.98 -69.59
CA ALA A 354 -52.01 -21.32 -70.88
C ALA A 354 -51.81 -22.33 -72.03
N THR A 355 -51.13 -23.45 -71.79
CA THR A 355 -51.00 -24.55 -72.76
C THR A 355 -52.27 -25.38 -72.89
N GLN A 356 -53.06 -25.55 -71.82
CA GLN A 356 -54.41 -26.13 -71.93
C GLN A 356 -55.38 -25.24 -72.73
N ASN A 357 -55.30 -23.91 -72.61
CA ASN A 357 -56.12 -22.99 -73.41
C ASN A 357 -55.65 -22.82 -74.87
N LEU A 358 -54.42 -23.23 -75.20
CA LEU A 358 -53.92 -23.31 -76.57
C LEU A 358 -54.02 -24.74 -77.16
N GLY A 359 -54.40 -25.71 -76.34
CA GLY A 359 -54.79 -27.06 -76.75
C GLY A 359 -56.21 -27.08 -77.31
N VAL A 360 -56.31 -26.74 -78.60
CA VAL A 360 -57.24 -27.25 -79.61
C VAL A 360 -58.44 -28.04 -79.06
N GLY A 361 -59.64 -27.49 -79.27
CA GLY A 361 -60.90 -28.13 -78.95
C GLY A 361 -61.06 -29.50 -79.58
N ASN A 362 -61.59 -30.43 -78.78
CA ASN A 362 -62.50 -31.44 -79.30
C ASN A 362 -63.65 -31.62 -78.31
N VAL A 363 -64.84 -31.33 -78.82
CA VAL A 363 -66.14 -31.45 -78.16
C VAL A 363 -66.51 -32.93 -78.10
N ALA A 364 -66.79 -33.46 -76.91
CA ALA A 364 -67.93 -34.36 -76.63
C ALA A 364 -67.71 -35.19 -75.34
N GLY A 365 -68.70 -35.10 -74.44
CA GLY A 365 -69.25 -36.31 -73.82
C GLY A 365 -68.99 -36.55 -72.34
N ALA A 366 -70.11 -36.55 -71.60
CA ALA A 366 -70.46 -37.50 -70.53
C ALA A 366 -70.14 -37.15 -69.06
N TYR A 367 -71.23 -36.79 -68.38
CA TYR A 367 -71.62 -37.02 -66.99
C TYR A 367 -70.94 -38.20 -66.25
N THR A 368 -70.48 -37.98 -65.02
CA THR A 368 -70.85 -38.74 -63.79
C THR A 368 -70.23 -38.07 -62.54
N GLU A 369 -71.06 -37.62 -61.61
CA GLU A 369 -71.20 -38.07 -60.20
C GLU A 369 -69.97 -37.81 -59.28
N GLN A 370 -70.05 -36.87 -58.33
CA GLN A 370 -70.68 -36.94 -57.00
C GLN A 370 -69.68 -37.37 -55.91
N LEU A 371 -69.74 -36.68 -54.76
CA LEU A 371 -68.92 -36.76 -53.52
C LEU A 371 -67.67 -35.84 -53.56
N GLY A 372 -67.60 -34.68 -52.91
CA GLY A 372 -68.26 -34.24 -51.68
C GLY A 372 -67.51 -34.76 -50.46
N GLN A 373 -66.53 -33.99 -49.95
CA GLN A 373 -66.45 -33.54 -48.54
C GLN A 373 -65.17 -32.75 -48.23
N ALA A 374 -65.40 -31.49 -47.86
CA ALA A 374 -64.67 -30.61 -46.95
C ALA A 374 -63.14 -30.78 -46.74
N TYR A 375 -62.37 -29.87 -47.33
CA TYR A 375 -61.02 -29.53 -46.88
C TYR A 375 -61.11 -28.21 -46.08
N ASN A 376 -60.81 -28.27 -44.78
CA ASN A 376 -60.79 -27.13 -43.86
C ASN A 376 -59.36 -26.91 -43.34
N PRO A 377 -58.63 -25.86 -43.74
CA PRO A 377 -57.36 -25.52 -43.11
C PRO A 377 -57.60 -24.38 -42.10
N SER A 378 -58.09 -24.71 -40.91
CA SER A 378 -58.07 -23.77 -39.78
C SER A 378 -56.68 -23.79 -39.14
N VAL A 379 -55.89 -22.81 -39.55
CA VAL A 379 -54.64 -22.35 -38.94
C VAL A 379 -54.95 -21.77 -37.55
N ALA A 380 -54.38 -22.37 -36.49
CA ALA A 380 -54.24 -21.73 -35.18
C ALA A 380 -53.15 -22.44 -34.37
N ASN A 381 -51.88 -22.23 -34.74
CA ASN A 381 -50.76 -22.55 -33.87
C ASN A 381 -50.41 -21.27 -33.09
N ALA A 382 -51.06 -21.09 -31.94
CA ALA A 382 -50.67 -20.07 -30.98
C ALA A 382 -49.40 -20.54 -30.27
N ALA A 383 -48.25 -20.06 -30.74
CA ALA A 383 -47.00 -20.16 -30.00
C ALA A 383 -47.13 -19.33 -28.72
N THR A 384 -47.18 -20.00 -27.58
CA THR A 384 -47.01 -19.36 -26.27
C THR A 384 -45.59 -18.80 -26.18
N PRO A 385 -45.40 -17.53 -25.80
CA PRO A 385 -44.07 -17.01 -25.50
C PRO A 385 -43.54 -17.74 -24.27
N ILE A 386 -42.44 -18.48 -24.45
CA ILE A 386 -41.67 -19.03 -23.34
C ILE A 386 -40.98 -17.85 -22.66
N THR A 387 -41.59 -17.33 -21.61
CA THR A 387 -40.94 -16.37 -20.71
C THR A 387 -39.83 -17.12 -19.99
N GLN A 388 -38.59 -17.01 -20.48
CA GLN A 388 -37.41 -17.38 -19.69
C GLN A 388 -37.31 -16.41 -18.52
N THR A 389 -37.84 -16.81 -17.37
CA THR A 389 -37.47 -16.19 -16.10
C THR A 389 -35.98 -16.45 -15.86
N PRO A 390 -35.15 -15.42 -15.64
CA PRO A 390 -33.75 -15.63 -15.28
C PRO A 390 -33.70 -16.42 -13.98
N TYR A 391 -33.07 -17.60 -14.03
CA TYR A 391 -32.75 -18.39 -12.85
C TYR A 391 -31.73 -17.59 -12.03
N ASN A 392 -32.22 -16.79 -11.08
CA ASN A 392 -31.38 -16.16 -10.07
C ASN A 392 -30.93 -17.27 -9.11
N TYR A 393 -29.75 -17.83 -9.39
CA TYR A 393 -29.06 -18.76 -8.50
C TYR A 393 -28.55 -17.98 -7.28
N LEU A 394 -29.45 -17.68 -6.34
CA LEU A 394 -29.09 -17.24 -4.99
C LEU A 394 -28.51 -18.47 -4.28
N GLY A 395 -27.21 -18.70 -4.47
CA GLY A 395 -26.48 -19.68 -3.68
C GLY A 395 -26.64 -19.38 -2.19
N ASN A 396 -26.86 -20.40 -1.37
CA ASN A 396 -26.82 -20.27 0.07
C ASN A 396 -25.36 -19.94 0.48
N TYR A 397 -25.15 -18.75 1.03
CA TYR A 397 -23.87 -18.32 1.59
C TYR A 397 -24.01 -18.23 3.10
N THR A 398 -22.97 -18.66 3.82
CA THR A 398 -22.84 -18.38 5.25
C THR A 398 -21.85 -17.22 5.41
N GLU A 399 -22.18 -16.24 6.24
CA GLU A 399 -21.24 -15.16 6.60
C GLU A 399 -20.30 -15.68 7.68
N GLU A 400 -19.00 -15.74 7.36
CA GLU A 400 -17.96 -16.11 8.30
C GLU A 400 -17.15 -14.86 8.66
N TYR A 401 -16.83 -14.71 9.95
CA TYR A 401 -16.05 -13.59 10.47
C TYR A 401 -14.57 -13.95 10.41
N ASP A 402 -13.78 -13.19 9.65
CA ASP A 402 -12.32 -13.38 9.60
C ASP A 402 -11.67 -12.67 10.80
N PRO A 403 -11.07 -13.40 11.75
CA PRO A 403 -10.48 -12.82 12.96
C PRO A 403 -9.20 -12.03 12.70
N ILE A 404 -8.56 -12.17 11.54
CA ILE A 404 -7.31 -11.46 11.20
C ILE A 404 -7.62 -10.11 10.58
N THR A 405 -8.64 -10.05 9.71
CA THR A 405 -8.98 -8.83 8.97
C THR A 405 -10.16 -8.06 9.57
N GLY A 406 -10.95 -8.69 10.46
CA GLY A 406 -12.15 -8.11 11.06
C GLY A 406 -13.32 -7.93 10.09
N GLN A 407 -13.22 -8.48 8.88
CA GLN A 407 -14.26 -8.36 7.85
C GLN A 407 -15.13 -9.63 7.78
N ARG A 408 -16.41 -9.44 7.45
CA ARG A 408 -17.33 -10.53 7.15
C ARG A 408 -17.15 -10.96 5.70
N ARG A 409 -16.84 -12.22 5.47
CA ARG A 409 -16.74 -12.79 4.12
C ARG A 409 -17.85 -13.81 3.89
N ARG A 410 -18.41 -13.82 2.68
CA ARG A 410 -19.41 -14.82 2.26
C ARG A 410 -18.70 -16.05 1.72
N VAL A 411 -18.99 -17.22 2.30
CA VAL A 411 -18.43 -18.50 1.87
C VAL A 411 -19.56 -19.40 1.32
N PRO A 412 -19.42 -19.98 0.12
CA PRO A 412 -20.46 -20.86 -0.44
C PRO A 412 -20.60 -22.15 0.38
N GLN A 413 -21.84 -22.52 0.71
CA GLN A 413 -22.14 -23.71 1.49
C GLN A 413 -21.98 -24.97 0.62
N TYR A 414 -20.86 -25.68 0.74
CA TYR A 414 -20.72 -27.00 0.11
C TYR A 414 -21.48 -28.02 0.96
N SER A 415 -22.56 -28.56 0.41
CA SER A 415 -23.23 -29.74 0.96
C SER A 415 -22.24 -30.92 0.91
N LEU A 416 -21.66 -31.26 2.06
CA LEU A 416 -20.98 -32.54 2.21
C LEU A 416 -22.04 -33.64 2.07
N GLY A 417 -22.09 -34.26 0.90
CA GLY A 417 -22.81 -35.51 0.68
C GLY A 417 -22.30 -36.53 1.70
N GLN A 418 -23.22 -37.03 2.53
CA GLN A 418 -22.95 -38.13 3.44
C GLN A 418 -22.56 -39.35 2.61
N ALA A 419 -21.27 -39.71 2.62
CA ALA A 419 -20.84 -41.05 2.30
C ALA A 419 -21.17 -41.94 3.51
N ARG A 420 -22.10 -42.87 3.32
CA ARG A 420 -22.36 -44.01 4.21
C ARG A 420 -21.45 -45.17 3.84
#